data_AF-A0A3S5B3G9-F1
#
_entry.id   AF-A0A3S5B3G9-F1
#
_cell.length_a   1.000
_cell.length_b   1.000
_cell.length_c   1.000
_cell.angle_alpha   90.00
_cell.angle_beta   90.00
_cell.angle_gamma   90.00
#
_symmetry.space_group_name_H-M   'P 1'
#
loop_
_entity.id
_entity.type
_entity.pdbx_description
1 polymer ?
#
loop_
_entity_poly.entity_id
_entity_poly.type
_entity_poly.pdbx_seq_one_letter_code
_entity_poly.pdbx_strand_id
1 'polypeptide(L)'
;MLGVVHGVMPALGAAATYRRMKAGTEYPEGNLEGWATSQVLGGDAEAMTAVLSQAPGPLQLLPGKGYGTRWLKIMDGQHVNFYPKEDPYNEIYLQREAWWRLCEEQFINPGIVLSKSELDKEWFYYAEMLSEDVRTFIEGLSGKYHINSYAFYSADPLFPSYGEVCWQSKTPLIEQWINKGRGRNTEAGRALDITEKGNHRSVSTPLKGEGWAQGVYQSWRLLPPQEAGDGTVPVHSGRIAGHYLRARYRIAVQHEPAYQNTLAQQFTLRALIKIIQEVQHTTLAYL
;
A
#
# COMPACT_ATOMS: atom_id res chain seq x y z
N MET A 1 28.91 6.55 9.68
CA MET A 1 27.64 7.32 9.77
C MET A 1 27.47 7.75 11.23
N LEU A 2 27.17 9.03 11.51
CA LEU A 2 27.10 9.57 12.89
C LEU A 2 25.66 9.74 13.40
N GLY A 3 24.70 9.73 12.49
CA GLY A 3 23.28 9.94 12.76
C GLY A 3 22.48 9.96 11.47
N VAL A 4 21.17 9.94 11.60
CA VAL A 4 20.23 9.90 10.47
C VAL A 4 19.09 10.88 10.73
N VAL A 5 18.68 11.60 9.69
CA VAL A 5 17.44 12.38 9.69
C VAL A 5 16.46 11.71 8.72
N HIS A 6 15.31 11.30 9.22
CA HIS A 6 14.23 10.70 8.46
C HIS A 6 13.17 11.77 8.17
N GLY A 7 12.86 12.01 6.90
CA GLY A 7 11.76 12.88 6.49
C GLY A 7 10.67 12.04 5.84
N VAL A 8 9.42 12.17 6.32
CA VAL A 8 8.22 11.52 5.76
C VAL A 8 8.42 10.03 5.39
N MET A 9 9.20 9.31 6.19
CA MET A 9 9.59 7.94 5.88
C MET A 9 8.42 6.97 6.12
N PRO A 10 8.08 6.09 5.16
CA PRO A 10 7.10 5.01 5.35
C PRO A 10 7.71 3.90 6.22
N ALA A 11 7.87 4.15 7.52
CA ALA A 11 8.66 3.29 8.40
C ALA A 11 8.12 1.86 8.51
N LEU A 12 6.82 1.66 8.25
CA LEU A 12 6.15 0.36 8.26
C LEU A 12 5.67 -0.06 6.86
N GLY A 13 5.95 0.73 5.82
CA GLY A 13 5.37 0.61 4.48
C GLY A 13 4.17 1.55 4.26
N ALA A 14 3.52 1.48 3.10
CA ALA A 14 2.35 2.28 2.75
C ALA A 14 1.37 1.48 1.90
N ALA A 15 0.10 1.38 2.34
CA ALA A 15 -0.93 0.67 1.59
C ALA A 15 -1.28 1.36 0.25
N ALA A 16 -0.79 2.59 0.03
CA ALA A 16 -0.80 3.26 -1.27
C ALA A 16 -0.15 2.39 -2.37
N THR A 17 0.90 1.62 -2.06
CA THR A 17 1.53 0.71 -3.03
C THR A 17 0.57 -0.36 -3.53
N TYR A 18 -0.26 -0.94 -2.64
CA TYR A 18 -1.33 -1.87 -3.04
C TYR A 18 -2.33 -1.17 -3.96
N ARG A 19 -2.81 0.02 -3.58
CA ARG A 19 -3.78 0.74 -4.40
C ARG A 19 -3.21 1.10 -5.77
N ARG A 20 -1.94 1.47 -5.85
CA ARG A 20 -1.25 1.79 -7.11
C ARG A 20 -1.19 0.61 -8.05
N MET A 21 -0.80 -0.58 -7.56
CA MET A 21 -0.82 -1.79 -8.39
C MET A 21 -2.24 -2.17 -8.83
N LYS A 22 -3.28 -1.83 -8.06
CA LYS A 22 -4.67 -2.16 -8.41
C LYS A 22 -5.39 -1.13 -9.27
N ALA A 23 -4.98 0.14 -9.24
CA ALA A 23 -5.78 1.24 -9.78
C ALA A 23 -4.97 2.48 -10.23
N GLY A 24 -3.65 2.36 -10.40
CA GLY A 24 -2.79 3.47 -10.85
C GLY A 24 -2.44 4.49 -9.76
N THR A 25 -1.70 5.53 -10.13
CA THR A 25 -1.26 6.62 -9.22
C THR A 25 -2.43 7.50 -8.75
N GLU A 26 -2.35 8.04 -7.53
CA GLU A 26 -3.42 8.86 -6.94
C GLU A 26 -3.49 10.20 -7.65
N TYR A 27 -4.70 10.64 -7.98
CA TYR A 27 -4.96 12.04 -8.28
C TYR A 27 -6.32 12.41 -7.68
N PRO A 28 -6.47 13.60 -7.10
CA PRO A 28 -7.78 14.10 -6.72
C PRO A 28 -8.67 14.19 -7.96
N GLU A 29 -9.89 13.63 -7.90
CA GLU A 29 -10.89 13.79 -8.98
C GLU A 29 -11.10 15.29 -9.24
N GLY A 30 -10.96 15.73 -10.49
CA GLY A 30 -11.08 17.14 -10.90
C GLY A 30 -9.78 17.95 -10.89
N ASN A 31 -8.64 17.38 -10.49
CA ASN A 31 -7.33 18.03 -10.63
C ASN A 31 -6.64 17.59 -11.94
N LEU A 32 -6.70 18.43 -12.98
CA LEU A 32 -6.15 18.14 -14.30
C LEU A 32 -4.61 18.01 -14.31
N GLU A 33 -3.91 18.82 -13.51
CA GLU A 33 -2.44 18.73 -13.38
C GLU A 33 -2.04 17.44 -12.68
N GLY A 34 -2.71 17.11 -11.56
CA GLY A 34 -2.51 15.85 -10.85
C GLY A 34 -2.84 14.62 -11.70
N TRP A 35 -3.87 14.71 -12.55
CA TRP A 35 -4.20 13.66 -13.51
C TRP A 35 -3.08 13.45 -14.53
N ALA A 36 -2.55 14.51 -15.15
CA ALA A 36 -1.45 14.41 -16.10
C ALA A 36 -0.18 13.78 -15.47
N THR A 37 0.20 14.21 -14.27
CA THR A 37 1.32 13.61 -13.52
C THR A 37 1.07 12.15 -13.20
N SER A 38 -0.16 11.78 -12.81
CA SER A 38 -0.51 10.39 -12.52
C SER A 38 -0.43 9.48 -13.75
N GLN A 39 -0.74 9.98 -14.96
CA GLN A 39 -0.60 9.23 -16.20
C GLN A 39 0.87 8.95 -16.53
N VAL A 40 1.76 9.90 -16.28
CA VAL A 40 3.21 9.74 -16.48
C VAL A 40 3.81 8.74 -15.47
N LEU A 41 3.31 8.71 -14.24
CA LEU A 41 3.78 7.82 -13.18
C LEU A 41 3.16 6.41 -13.25
N GLY A 42 2.13 6.20 -14.08
CA GLY A 42 1.36 4.97 -14.22
C GLY A 42 -0.10 5.19 -13.82
N GLY A 43 -0.96 5.41 -14.82
CA GLY A 43 -2.34 5.83 -14.63
C GLY A 43 -3.32 4.73 -14.22
N ASP A 44 -2.92 3.46 -14.31
CA ASP A 44 -3.77 2.30 -14.02
C ASP A 44 -3.00 1.08 -13.49
N ALA A 45 -3.73 -0.01 -13.21
CA ALA A 45 -3.15 -1.25 -12.71
C ALA A 45 -2.14 -1.91 -13.67
N GLU A 46 -2.36 -1.80 -14.99
CA GLU A 46 -1.51 -2.45 -15.98
C GLU A 46 -0.14 -1.78 -16.02
N ALA A 47 -0.12 -0.44 -16.14
CA ALA A 47 1.10 0.34 -16.16
C ALA A 47 1.90 0.18 -14.85
N MET A 48 1.21 0.22 -13.69
CA MET A 48 1.88 0.07 -12.40
C MET A 48 2.39 -1.36 -12.18
N THR A 49 1.58 -2.39 -12.46
CA THR A 49 1.98 -3.79 -12.23
C THR A 49 3.17 -4.16 -13.10
N ALA A 50 3.17 -3.77 -14.39
CA ALA A 50 4.26 -4.09 -15.31
C ALA A 50 5.64 -3.66 -14.81
N VAL A 51 5.72 -2.53 -14.10
CA VAL A 51 6.98 -2.03 -13.52
C VAL A 51 7.20 -2.59 -12.13
N LEU A 52 6.20 -2.50 -11.24
CA LEU A 52 6.37 -2.83 -9.83
C LEU A 52 6.58 -4.33 -9.61
N SER A 53 5.89 -5.20 -10.37
CA SER A 53 6.03 -6.65 -10.20
C SER A 53 7.40 -7.18 -10.61
N GLN A 54 8.24 -6.36 -11.25
CA GLN A 54 9.58 -6.72 -11.73
C GLN A 54 10.69 -5.95 -11.00
N ALA A 55 10.35 -5.12 -10.01
CA ALA A 55 11.31 -4.28 -9.30
C ALA A 55 11.16 -4.39 -7.77
N PRO A 56 12.19 -4.86 -7.04
CA PRO A 56 12.10 -5.03 -5.59
C PRO A 56 11.97 -3.69 -4.86
N GLY A 57 12.64 -2.63 -5.31
CA GLY A 57 12.66 -1.33 -4.62
C GLY A 57 11.26 -0.73 -4.38
N PRO A 58 10.41 -0.58 -5.41
CA PRO A 58 9.03 -0.14 -5.22
C PRO A 58 8.20 -1.09 -4.35
N LEU A 59 8.39 -2.41 -4.48
CA LEU A 59 7.68 -3.41 -3.67
C LEU A 59 8.11 -3.38 -2.19
N GLN A 60 9.33 -2.95 -1.89
CA GLN A 60 9.81 -2.75 -0.51
C GLN A 60 9.05 -1.63 0.24
N LEU A 61 8.20 -0.86 -0.45
CA LEU A 61 7.28 0.10 0.16
C LEU A 61 5.96 -0.54 0.61
N LEU A 62 5.72 -1.82 0.33
CA LEU A 62 4.51 -2.51 0.79
C LEU A 62 4.45 -2.58 2.33
N PRO A 63 3.25 -2.59 2.92
CA PRO A 63 3.07 -2.89 4.34
C PRO A 63 3.76 -4.21 4.76
N GLY A 64 4.68 -4.14 5.73
CA GLY A 64 5.24 -5.32 6.38
C GLY A 64 4.36 -5.84 7.52
N LYS A 65 4.81 -6.87 8.26
CA LYS A 65 4.09 -7.35 9.46
C LYS A 65 3.96 -6.27 10.53
N GLY A 66 4.98 -5.41 10.65
CA GLY A 66 4.99 -4.28 11.58
C GLY A 66 3.94 -3.21 11.29
N TYR A 67 3.41 -3.12 10.06
CA TYR A 67 2.31 -2.21 9.70
C TYR A 67 1.01 -2.58 10.43
N GLY A 68 0.87 -3.87 10.77
CA GLY A 68 -0.29 -4.41 11.47
C GLY A 68 -1.23 -5.18 10.54
N THR A 69 -2.28 -5.70 11.16
CA THR A 69 -3.31 -6.51 10.50
C THR A 69 -4.49 -5.65 10.06
N ARG A 70 -5.35 -6.21 9.21
CA ARG A 70 -6.69 -5.68 8.87
C ARG A 70 -6.74 -4.41 8.01
N TRP A 71 -5.63 -4.00 7.38
CA TRP A 71 -5.57 -2.77 6.59
C TRP A 71 -6.23 -2.91 5.21
N LEU A 72 -6.36 -4.12 4.63
CA LEU A 72 -7.14 -4.36 3.43
C LEU A 72 -8.53 -4.86 3.81
N LYS A 73 -9.58 -4.09 3.47
CA LYS A 73 -10.98 -4.39 3.81
C LYS A 73 -11.79 -4.72 2.57
N ILE A 74 -12.56 -5.80 2.65
CA ILE A 74 -13.54 -6.22 1.63
C ILE A 74 -14.93 -6.08 2.26
N MET A 75 -15.61 -4.99 1.96
CA MET A 75 -16.87 -4.58 2.55
C MET A 75 -18.06 -4.91 1.64
N ASP A 76 -18.90 -5.83 2.09
CA ASP A 76 -20.16 -6.20 1.46
C ASP A 76 -21.34 -5.88 2.38
N GLY A 77 -21.86 -4.65 2.29
CA GLY A 77 -22.84 -4.14 3.24
C GLY A 77 -22.26 -4.14 4.66
N GLN A 78 -22.91 -4.88 5.57
CA GLN A 78 -22.44 -5.04 6.96
C GLN A 78 -21.36 -6.13 7.12
N HIS A 79 -21.17 -6.99 6.12
CA HIS A 79 -20.14 -8.03 6.18
C HIS A 79 -18.80 -7.46 5.76
N VAL A 80 -17.81 -7.53 6.65
CA VAL A 80 -16.46 -7.02 6.39
C VAL A 80 -15.45 -8.13 6.60
N ASN A 81 -14.76 -8.52 5.54
CA ASN A 81 -13.54 -9.31 5.62
C ASN A 81 -12.34 -8.38 5.62
N PHE A 82 -11.28 -8.79 6.32
CA PHE A 82 -10.08 -7.99 6.47
C PHE A 82 -8.83 -8.85 6.29
N TYR A 83 -7.80 -8.23 5.71
CA TYR A 83 -6.48 -8.81 5.50
C TYR A 83 -5.38 -7.80 5.83
N PRO A 84 -4.17 -8.25 6.18
CA PRO A 84 -3.90 -9.63 6.58
C PRO A 84 -4.60 -9.92 7.91
N LYS A 85 -4.96 -11.19 8.13
CA LYS A 85 -5.32 -11.71 9.45
C LYS A 85 -4.05 -11.87 10.28
N GLU A 86 -2.95 -12.29 9.65
CA GLU A 86 -1.63 -12.50 10.27
C GLU A 86 -0.45 -12.09 9.37
N ASP A 87 -0.46 -12.47 8.08
CA ASP A 87 0.70 -12.35 7.20
C ASP A 87 0.33 -11.70 5.83
N PRO A 88 0.74 -10.45 5.56
CA PRO A 88 0.39 -9.77 4.30
C PRO A 88 1.03 -10.42 3.07
N TYR A 89 2.19 -11.07 3.21
CA TYR A 89 2.86 -11.73 2.09
C TYR A 89 2.00 -12.88 1.57
N ASN A 90 1.56 -13.76 2.46
CA ASN A 90 0.77 -14.92 2.08
C ASN A 90 -0.69 -14.57 1.79
N GLU A 91 -1.29 -13.62 2.52
CA GLU A 91 -2.73 -13.35 2.42
C GLU A 91 -3.10 -12.30 1.38
N ILE A 92 -2.13 -11.55 0.84
CA ILE A 92 -2.37 -10.46 -0.10
C ILE A 92 -1.39 -10.51 -1.27
N TYR A 93 -0.09 -10.54 -1.01
CA TYR A 93 0.93 -10.27 -2.03
C TYR A 93 1.21 -11.47 -2.94
N LEU A 94 1.20 -12.68 -2.37
CA LEU A 94 1.39 -13.97 -3.05
C LEU A 94 0.07 -14.69 -3.32
N GLN A 95 -1.07 -14.04 -3.07
CA GLN A 95 -2.36 -14.60 -3.46
C GLN A 95 -2.48 -14.60 -4.97
N ARG A 96 -2.60 -15.79 -5.58
CA ARG A 96 -2.76 -15.90 -7.03
C ARG A 96 -4.22 -15.93 -7.46
N GLU A 97 -5.12 -16.50 -6.67
CA GLU A 97 -6.53 -16.70 -7.07
C GLU A 97 -7.49 -15.66 -6.51
N ALA A 98 -7.15 -15.02 -5.39
CA ALA A 98 -8.02 -14.05 -4.74
C ALA A 98 -8.21 -12.81 -5.64
N TRP A 99 -9.45 -12.38 -5.87
CA TRP A 99 -9.71 -11.19 -6.71
C TRP A 99 -9.15 -9.89 -6.11
N TRP A 100 -8.94 -9.86 -4.79
CA TRP A 100 -8.30 -8.75 -4.08
C TRP A 100 -6.77 -8.89 -3.96
N ARG A 101 -6.15 -9.89 -4.59
CA ARG A 101 -4.69 -10.06 -4.65
C ARG A 101 -3.98 -8.77 -5.06
N LEU A 102 -2.74 -8.60 -4.62
CA LEU A 102 -1.90 -7.45 -4.99
C LEU A 102 -1.59 -7.45 -6.49
N CYS A 103 -1.02 -8.54 -6.99
CA CYS A 103 -0.47 -8.64 -8.33
C CYS A 103 -1.45 -9.35 -9.26
N GLU A 104 -1.78 -8.69 -10.38
CA GLU A 104 -2.56 -9.25 -11.47
C GLU A 104 -1.58 -9.89 -12.46
N GLU A 105 -1.49 -11.22 -12.52
CA GLU A 105 -0.49 -11.93 -13.32
C GLU A 105 -0.53 -11.56 -14.81
N GLN A 106 -1.73 -11.26 -15.33
CA GLN A 106 -1.94 -10.82 -16.71
C GLN A 106 -1.34 -9.44 -17.02
N PHE A 107 -0.98 -8.67 -15.99
CA PHE A 107 -0.36 -7.34 -16.12
C PHE A 107 1.14 -7.33 -15.81
N ILE A 108 1.77 -8.49 -15.54
CA ILE A 108 3.22 -8.54 -15.29
C ILE A 108 4.00 -8.16 -16.57
N ASN A 109 3.59 -8.70 -17.72
CA ASN A 109 4.16 -8.38 -19.04
C ASN A 109 3.03 -8.04 -20.03
N PRO A 110 2.45 -6.83 -19.92
CA PRO A 110 1.34 -6.45 -20.78
C PRO A 110 1.78 -6.32 -22.24
N GLY A 111 0.84 -6.57 -23.16
CA GLY A 111 1.09 -6.51 -24.61
C GLY A 111 1.72 -7.76 -25.21
N ILE A 112 2.03 -8.78 -24.40
CA ILE A 112 2.50 -10.10 -24.86
C ILE A 112 1.43 -11.14 -24.52
N VAL A 113 1.03 -11.95 -25.50
CA VAL A 113 0.14 -13.09 -25.27
C VAL A 113 0.99 -14.27 -24.82
N LEU A 114 0.96 -14.55 -23.52
CA LEU A 114 1.72 -15.63 -22.90
C LEU A 114 0.89 -16.93 -22.85
N SER A 115 1.55 -18.05 -23.09
CA SER A 115 1.01 -19.37 -22.76
C SER A 115 0.91 -19.53 -21.24
N LYS A 116 0.13 -20.53 -20.79
CA LYS A 116 0.00 -20.82 -19.36
C LYS A 116 1.36 -21.08 -18.68
N SER A 117 2.24 -21.83 -19.34
CA SER A 117 3.57 -22.12 -18.78
C SER A 117 4.46 -20.88 -18.66
N GLU A 118 4.29 -19.90 -19.56
CA GLU A 118 5.03 -18.64 -19.48
C GLU A 118 4.46 -17.75 -18.38
N LEU A 119 3.12 -17.65 -18.23
CA LEU A 119 2.49 -16.96 -17.10
C LEU A 119 2.92 -17.56 -15.76
N ASP A 120 2.97 -18.89 -15.65
CA ASP A 120 3.45 -19.59 -14.45
C ASP A 120 4.90 -19.22 -14.13
N LYS A 121 5.74 -19.04 -15.16
CA LYS A 121 7.14 -18.63 -15.01
C LYS A 121 7.27 -17.17 -14.57
N GLU A 122 6.51 -16.26 -15.16
CA GLU A 122 6.51 -14.84 -14.76
C GLU A 122 5.99 -14.67 -13.32
N TRP A 123 4.94 -15.39 -12.96
CA TRP A 123 4.45 -15.45 -11.58
C TRP A 123 5.52 -15.99 -10.63
N PHE A 124 6.23 -17.05 -11.02
CA PHE A 124 7.31 -17.62 -10.22
C PHE A 124 8.40 -16.58 -9.91
N TYR A 125 8.85 -15.81 -10.90
CA TYR A 125 9.86 -14.76 -10.68
C TYR A 125 9.36 -13.65 -9.76
N TYR A 126 8.12 -13.19 -9.95
CA TYR A 126 7.50 -12.23 -9.03
C TYR A 126 7.45 -12.78 -7.59
N ALA A 127 7.01 -14.04 -7.43
CA ALA A 127 6.87 -14.67 -6.12
C ALA A 127 8.22 -14.89 -5.42
N GLU A 128 9.25 -15.29 -6.18
CA GLU A 128 10.63 -15.46 -5.69
C GLU A 128 11.20 -14.12 -5.23
N MET A 129 11.14 -13.08 -6.07
CA MET A 129 11.60 -11.73 -5.72
C MET A 129 10.86 -11.17 -4.49
N LEU A 130 9.53 -11.35 -4.42
CA LEU A 130 8.76 -10.89 -3.27
C LEU A 130 9.16 -11.62 -1.98
N SER A 131 9.46 -12.91 -2.07
CA SER A 131 9.81 -13.74 -0.91
C SER A 131 11.24 -13.56 -0.44
N GLU A 132 12.20 -13.51 -1.37
CA GLU A 132 13.64 -13.50 -1.08
C GLU A 132 14.17 -12.08 -0.88
N ASP A 133 13.76 -11.12 -1.71
CA ASP A 133 14.31 -9.76 -1.67
C ASP A 133 13.41 -8.82 -0.86
N VAL A 134 12.12 -8.76 -1.21
CA VAL A 134 11.19 -7.75 -0.65
C VAL A 134 10.87 -8.05 0.81
N ARG A 135 10.41 -9.27 1.10
CA ARG A 135 10.07 -9.68 2.48
C ARG A 135 11.28 -9.62 3.40
N THR A 136 12.43 -10.15 2.96
CA THR A 136 13.66 -10.13 3.76
C THR A 136 14.08 -8.69 4.09
N PHE A 137 13.97 -7.78 3.13
CA PHE A 137 14.27 -6.37 3.36
C PHE A 137 13.29 -5.71 4.34
N ILE A 138 11.98 -5.80 4.09
CA ILE A 138 10.95 -5.15 4.91
C ILE A 138 11.01 -5.65 6.35
N GLU A 139 10.99 -6.97 6.54
CA GLU A 139 11.02 -7.55 7.89
C GLU A 139 12.40 -7.37 8.54
N GLY A 140 13.46 -7.37 7.73
CA GLY A 140 14.83 -7.12 8.16
C GLY A 140 15.06 -5.70 8.67
N LEU A 141 14.28 -4.70 8.23
CA LEU A 141 14.39 -3.30 8.68
C LEU A 141 13.44 -2.94 9.82
N SER A 142 12.41 -3.75 10.06
CA SER A 142 11.40 -3.48 11.09
C SER A 142 12.05 -3.24 12.46
N GLY A 143 11.76 -2.08 13.05
CA GLY A 143 12.28 -1.70 14.37
C GLY A 143 13.78 -1.42 14.44
N LYS A 144 14.49 -1.34 13.31
CA LYS A 144 15.93 -1.06 13.26
C LYS A 144 16.20 0.38 12.83
N TYR A 145 16.71 1.17 13.76
CA TYR A 145 17.08 2.56 13.54
C TYR A 145 18.46 2.85 14.10
N HIS A 146 19.11 3.87 13.56
CA HIS A 146 20.35 4.36 14.13
C HIS A 146 20.08 4.98 15.51
N ILE A 147 20.96 4.74 16.49
CA ILE A 147 20.78 5.25 17.87
C ILE A 147 20.71 6.78 17.96
N ASN A 148 21.23 7.46 16.93
CA ASN A 148 21.18 8.91 16.75
C ASN A 148 20.26 9.27 15.57
N SER A 149 19.01 8.83 15.63
CA SER A 149 18.00 9.11 14.61
C SER A 149 17.07 10.25 15.01
N TYR A 150 16.75 11.11 14.05
CA TYR A 150 15.77 12.19 14.15
C TYR A 150 14.73 11.99 13.07
N ALA A 151 13.46 12.29 13.33
CA ALA A 151 12.43 12.13 12.31
C ALA A 151 11.40 13.27 12.30
N PHE A 152 10.94 13.63 11.11
CA PHE A 152 9.70 14.37 10.97
C PHE A 152 8.71 13.62 10.07
N TYR A 153 7.42 13.82 10.35
CA TYR A 153 6.32 13.15 9.67
C TYR A 153 5.11 14.09 9.59
N SER A 154 4.20 13.82 8.66
CA SER A 154 2.90 14.48 8.61
C SER A 154 1.81 13.61 9.24
N ALA A 155 0.84 14.27 9.85
CA ALA A 155 -0.41 13.67 10.31
C ALA A 155 -1.54 14.67 10.09
N ASP A 156 -1.49 15.37 8.95
CA ASP A 156 -2.45 16.38 8.58
C ASP A 156 -3.65 15.70 7.88
N PRO A 157 -4.89 15.89 8.37
CA PRO A 157 -6.07 15.35 7.70
C PRO A 157 -6.32 15.95 6.31
N LEU A 158 -5.70 17.09 5.97
CA LEU A 158 -5.75 17.66 4.61
C LEU A 158 -4.98 16.85 3.58
N PHE A 159 -4.09 15.94 4.02
CA PHE A 159 -3.34 15.05 3.15
C PHE A 159 -3.72 13.59 3.47
N PRO A 160 -4.94 13.16 3.13
CA PRO A 160 -5.41 11.81 3.42
C PRO A 160 -4.54 10.78 2.71
N SER A 161 -4.17 9.73 3.44
CA SER A 161 -3.33 8.63 2.98
C SER A 161 -4.02 7.29 3.22
N TYR A 162 -3.63 6.29 2.45
CA TYR A 162 -4.11 4.92 2.62
C TYR A 162 -3.43 4.30 3.84
N GLY A 163 -4.01 4.55 5.01
CA GLY A 163 -3.79 3.74 6.21
C GLY A 163 -4.46 2.38 6.14
N GLU A 164 -5.59 2.37 5.44
CA GLU A 164 -6.35 1.18 5.08
C GLU A 164 -6.80 1.34 3.63
N VAL A 165 -7.00 0.23 2.94
CA VAL A 165 -7.59 0.15 1.59
C VAL A 165 -8.90 -0.59 1.70
N CYS A 166 -9.97 -0.05 1.14
CA CYS A 166 -11.29 -0.66 1.21
C CYS A 166 -11.89 -0.87 -0.18
N TRP A 167 -12.17 -2.13 -0.52
CA TRP A 167 -13.08 -2.48 -1.61
C TRP A 167 -14.50 -2.57 -1.05
N GLN A 168 -15.41 -1.77 -1.58
CA GLN A 168 -16.82 -1.76 -1.18
C GLN A 168 -17.71 -2.22 -2.32
N SER A 169 -18.58 -3.20 -2.05
CA SER A 169 -19.58 -3.65 -3.01
C SER A 169 -20.69 -2.60 -3.16
N LYS A 170 -21.11 -2.35 -4.39
CA LYS A 170 -22.39 -1.72 -4.70
C LYS A 170 -23.37 -2.85 -5.03
N THR A 171 -24.04 -3.37 -4.02
CA THR A 171 -25.10 -4.37 -4.23
C THR A 171 -26.44 -3.65 -4.41
N PRO A 172 -27.15 -3.85 -5.54
CA PRO A 172 -28.51 -3.36 -5.68
C PRO A 172 -29.45 -3.97 -4.63
N LEU A 173 -30.32 -3.16 -4.02
CA LEU A 173 -31.28 -3.62 -2.98
C LEU A 173 -32.14 -4.80 -3.45
N ILE A 174 -32.45 -4.86 -4.75
CA ILE A 174 -33.26 -5.93 -5.33
C ILE A 174 -32.57 -7.31 -5.23
N GLU A 175 -31.25 -7.36 -5.33
CA GLU A 175 -30.50 -8.63 -5.18
C GLU A 175 -30.48 -9.11 -3.73
N GLN A 176 -30.45 -8.20 -2.75
CA GLN A 176 -30.56 -8.57 -1.35
C GLN A 176 -31.94 -9.18 -1.04
N TRP A 177 -32.99 -8.63 -1.65
CA TRP A 177 -34.35 -9.14 -1.52
C TRP A 177 -34.54 -10.51 -2.20
N ILE A 178 -34.08 -10.67 -3.45
CA ILE A 178 -34.15 -11.94 -4.20
C ILE A 178 -33.44 -13.07 -3.43
N ASN A 179 -32.28 -12.77 -2.84
CA ASN A 179 -31.48 -13.74 -2.11
C ASN A 179 -31.89 -13.88 -0.63
N LYS A 180 -33.05 -13.33 -0.24
CA LYS A 180 -33.63 -13.41 1.12
C LYS A 180 -32.66 -12.97 2.22
N GLY A 181 -31.78 -12.02 1.94
CA GLY A 181 -30.77 -11.55 2.90
C GLY A 181 -29.68 -12.57 3.25
N ARG A 182 -29.51 -13.66 2.47
CA ARG A 182 -28.38 -14.57 2.65
C ARG A 182 -27.06 -13.81 2.50
N GLY A 183 -26.16 -13.98 3.47
CA GLY A 183 -24.81 -13.44 3.37
C GLY A 183 -24.05 -14.05 2.18
N ARG A 184 -23.10 -13.33 1.63
CA ARG A 184 -22.23 -13.79 0.54
C ARG A 184 -20.85 -14.19 1.05
N ASN A 185 -20.25 -15.17 0.40
CA ASN A 185 -18.86 -15.54 0.64
C ASN A 185 -17.96 -14.78 -0.34
N THR A 186 -17.59 -13.57 0.05
CA THR A 186 -16.73 -12.70 -0.75
C THR A 186 -15.32 -13.27 -0.90
N GLU A 187 -14.89 -14.15 0.03
CA GLU A 187 -13.58 -14.81 -0.04
C GLU A 187 -13.52 -15.82 -1.19
N ALA A 188 -14.64 -16.49 -1.48
CA ALA A 188 -14.76 -17.42 -2.62
C ALA A 188 -15.15 -16.72 -3.94
N GLY A 189 -15.09 -15.39 -3.97
CA GLY A 189 -15.42 -14.59 -5.14
C GLY A 189 -14.42 -14.77 -6.29
N ARG A 190 -14.89 -14.63 -7.53
CA ARG A 190 -14.05 -14.66 -8.74
C ARG A 190 -14.24 -13.40 -9.56
N ALA A 191 -13.12 -12.83 -10.01
CA ALA A 191 -13.15 -11.73 -10.98
C ALA A 191 -13.83 -12.19 -12.28
N LEU A 192 -14.72 -11.36 -12.80
CA LEU A 192 -15.47 -11.62 -14.03
C LEU A 192 -14.77 -11.06 -15.26
N ASP A 193 -14.11 -9.92 -15.06
CA ASP A 193 -13.32 -9.25 -16.08
C ASP A 193 -11.92 -9.01 -15.53
N ILE A 194 -10.98 -9.83 -15.97
CA ILE A 194 -9.57 -9.74 -15.58
C ILE A 194 -8.86 -8.55 -16.26
N THR A 195 -9.52 -7.84 -17.17
CA THR A 195 -8.96 -6.68 -17.87
C THR A 195 -9.26 -5.35 -17.17
N GLU A 196 -10.02 -5.36 -16.08
CA GLU A 196 -10.32 -4.16 -15.30
C GLU A 196 -9.07 -3.62 -14.58
N LYS A 197 -8.64 -2.42 -14.98
CA LYS A 197 -7.39 -1.78 -14.50
C LYS A 197 -7.59 -0.59 -13.54
N GLY A 198 -8.84 -0.18 -13.32
CA GLY A 198 -9.18 1.03 -12.56
C GLY A 198 -9.50 0.76 -11.09
N ASN A 199 -10.25 1.67 -10.46
CA ASN A 199 -10.75 1.52 -9.09
C ASN A 199 -12.07 0.72 -8.99
N HIS A 200 -12.49 0.08 -10.08
CA HIS A 200 -13.69 -0.74 -10.17
C HIS A 200 -13.33 -2.22 -10.39
N ARG A 201 -14.10 -3.14 -9.79
CA ARG A 201 -14.02 -4.57 -10.08
C ARG A 201 -15.40 -5.21 -10.21
N SER A 202 -15.53 -6.14 -11.15
CA SER A 202 -16.68 -6.98 -11.37
C SER A 202 -16.38 -8.39 -10.84
N VAL A 203 -17.11 -8.83 -9.81
CA VAL A 203 -16.82 -10.07 -9.08
C VAL A 203 -18.10 -10.88 -8.91
N SER A 204 -18.07 -12.17 -9.23
CA SER A 204 -19.14 -13.10 -8.86
C SER A 204 -18.85 -13.71 -7.49
N THR A 205 -19.78 -13.59 -6.54
CA THR A 205 -19.64 -14.16 -5.20
C THR A 205 -20.71 -15.20 -4.90
N PRO A 206 -20.35 -16.40 -4.42
CA PRO A 206 -21.34 -17.39 -4.03
C PRO A 206 -22.08 -16.97 -2.75
N LEU A 207 -23.34 -17.38 -2.62
CA LEU A 207 -24.11 -17.22 -1.37
C LEU A 207 -23.59 -18.17 -0.29
N LYS A 208 -23.66 -17.77 0.98
CA LYS A 208 -23.34 -18.63 2.14
C LYS A 208 -24.43 -19.67 2.38
N GLY A 209 -24.05 -20.89 2.80
CA GLY A 209 -24.96 -21.99 3.17
C GLY A 209 -25.22 -23.01 2.04
N GLU A 210 -25.99 -24.05 2.32
CA GLU A 210 -26.33 -25.12 1.37
C GLU A 210 -27.39 -24.68 0.34
N GLY A 211 -27.31 -25.21 -0.89
CA GLY A 211 -28.24 -24.95 -1.99
C GLY A 211 -27.60 -24.26 -3.20
N TRP A 212 -28.15 -24.54 -4.38
CA TRP A 212 -27.62 -24.10 -5.67
C TRP A 212 -28.08 -22.67 -5.94
N ALA A 213 -27.19 -21.70 -5.77
CA ALA A 213 -27.32 -20.40 -6.40
C ALA A 213 -26.02 -20.11 -7.15
N GLN A 214 -26.13 -19.88 -8.45
CA GLN A 214 -25.06 -19.31 -9.27
C GLN A 214 -24.61 -17.99 -8.62
N GLY A 215 -23.31 -17.72 -8.60
CA GLY A 215 -22.77 -16.58 -7.86
C GLY A 215 -23.38 -15.25 -8.27
N VAL A 216 -23.54 -14.35 -7.30
CA VAL A 216 -24.13 -13.01 -7.49
C VAL A 216 -23.09 -12.09 -8.12
N TYR A 217 -23.45 -11.44 -9.21
CA TYR A 217 -22.59 -10.49 -9.91
C TYR A 217 -22.56 -9.15 -9.16
N GLN A 218 -21.37 -8.74 -8.71
CA GLN A 218 -21.20 -7.51 -7.93
C GLN A 218 -20.20 -6.57 -8.57
N SER A 219 -20.55 -5.29 -8.54
CA SER A 219 -19.62 -4.18 -8.75
C SER A 219 -18.98 -3.80 -7.42
N TRP A 220 -17.66 -3.67 -7.40
CA TRP A 220 -16.85 -3.26 -6.27
C TRP A 220 -16.10 -1.98 -6.62
N ARG A 221 -15.99 -1.06 -5.67
CA ARG A 221 -15.20 0.17 -5.81
C ARG A 221 -14.15 0.27 -4.72
N LEU A 222 -12.92 0.62 -5.09
CA LEU A 222 -11.88 1.00 -4.16
C LEU A 222 -12.18 2.42 -3.64
N LEU A 223 -12.35 2.55 -2.33
CA LEU A 223 -12.70 3.80 -1.66
C LEU A 223 -11.48 4.73 -1.51
N PRO A 224 -11.70 6.06 -1.47
CA PRO A 224 -10.61 7.03 -1.25
C PRO A 224 -9.96 6.87 0.13
N PRO A 225 -8.71 7.38 0.30
CA PRO A 225 -8.01 7.32 1.57
C PRO A 225 -8.71 8.18 2.64
N GLN A 226 -8.55 7.79 3.91
CA GLN A 226 -9.21 8.46 5.05
C GLN A 226 -8.27 8.79 6.21
N GLU A 227 -7.15 8.06 6.38
CA GLU A 227 -6.24 8.32 7.49
C GLU A 227 -5.42 9.58 7.21
N ALA A 228 -5.22 10.43 8.22
CA ALA A 228 -4.33 11.58 8.10
C ALA A 228 -2.89 11.16 7.78
N GLY A 229 -2.16 11.96 7.02
CA GLY A 229 -0.81 11.59 6.57
C GLY A 229 -0.15 12.71 5.79
N ASP A 230 0.61 12.34 4.76
CA ASP A 230 1.27 13.26 3.81
C ASP A 230 0.75 13.09 2.37
N GLY A 231 -0.37 12.38 2.19
CA GLY A 231 -0.91 12.02 0.86
C GLY A 231 -0.37 10.72 0.29
N THR A 232 0.68 10.13 0.86
CA THR A 232 1.20 8.79 0.50
C THR A 232 1.35 7.90 1.72
N VAL A 233 2.01 8.38 2.76
CA VAL A 233 2.32 7.69 4.00
C VAL A 233 1.31 8.09 5.08
N PRO A 234 0.55 7.12 5.62
CA PRO A 234 -0.38 7.37 6.70
C PRO A 234 0.35 7.61 8.03
N VAL A 235 -0.30 8.33 8.95
CA VAL A 235 0.31 8.74 10.21
C VAL A 235 0.88 7.56 11.00
N HIS A 236 0.19 6.42 11.07
CA HIS A 236 0.68 5.30 11.87
C HIS A 236 2.01 4.72 11.33
N SER A 237 2.24 4.78 10.01
CA SER A 237 3.50 4.35 9.38
C SER A 237 4.57 5.44 9.45
N GLY A 238 4.21 6.71 9.27
CA GLY A 238 5.15 7.83 9.35
C GLY A 238 5.64 8.13 10.77
N ARG A 239 4.83 7.81 11.79
CA ARG A 239 5.08 8.12 13.20
C ARG A 239 5.93 7.03 13.88
N ILE A 240 7.22 6.97 13.52
CA ILE A 240 8.22 6.11 14.17
C ILE A 240 8.15 6.24 15.70
N ALA A 241 8.20 5.13 16.43
CA ALA A 241 8.09 5.12 17.89
C ALA A 241 9.22 5.93 18.56
N GLY A 242 8.87 6.65 19.63
CA GLY A 242 9.76 7.65 20.23
C GLY A 242 11.05 7.08 20.82
N HIS A 243 11.05 5.83 21.29
CA HIS A 243 12.24 5.19 21.87
C HIS A 243 13.33 4.87 20.83
N TYR A 244 13.01 4.91 19.53
CA TYR A 244 13.99 4.79 18.46
C TYR A 244 14.65 6.13 18.07
N LEU A 245 14.13 7.25 18.57
CA LEU A 245 14.50 8.58 18.08
C LEU A 245 15.03 9.47 19.20
N ARG A 246 16.01 10.31 18.86
CA ARG A 246 16.45 11.42 19.70
C ARG A 246 15.44 12.58 19.71
N ALA A 247 14.78 12.79 18.58
CA ALA A 247 13.66 13.71 18.49
C ALA A 247 12.73 13.34 17.33
N ARG A 248 11.44 13.63 17.52
CA ARG A 248 10.39 13.48 16.51
C ARG A 248 9.57 14.76 16.41
N TYR A 249 9.30 15.24 15.20
CA TYR A 249 8.48 16.43 14.99
C TYR A 249 7.35 16.18 13.99
N ARG A 250 6.14 16.67 14.30
CA ARG A 250 5.00 16.60 13.39
C ARG A 250 4.94 17.88 12.58
N ILE A 251 5.00 17.78 11.26
CA ILE A 251 4.95 18.91 10.34
C ILE A 251 3.89 18.62 9.28
N ALA A 252 2.96 19.55 9.09
CA ALA A 252 1.96 19.46 8.02
C ALA A 252 2.64 19.65 6.66
N VAL A 253 2.88 18.54 5.96
CA VAL A 253 3.52 18.53 4.63
C VAL A 253 2.96 17.40 3.77
N GLN A 254 2.95 17.62 2.46
CA GLN A 254 2.78 16.54 1.50
C GLN A 254 4.07 15.75 1.33
N HIS A 255 3.97 14.51 0.84
CA HIS A 255 5.10 13.58 0.73
C HIS A 255 6.21 14.09 -0.20
N GLU A 256 5.84 14.45 -1.44
CA GLU A 256 6.80 14.83 -2.49
C GLU A 256 7.49 16.18 -2.21
N PRO A 257 6.77 17.28 -1.88
CA PRO A 257 7.41 18.56 -1.58
C PRO A 257 7.82 18.71 -0.10
N ALA A 258 7.93 17.62 0.68
CA ALA A 258 8.14 17.68 2.13
C ALA A 258 9.32 18.58 2.55
N TYR A 259 10.43 18.51 1.81
CA TYR A 259 11.65 19.30 2.09
C TYR A 259 11.61 20.73 1.52
N GLN A 260 10.58 21.12 0.79
CA GLN A 260 10.35 22.52 0.42
C GLN A 260 9.76 23.33 1.60
N ASN A 261 9.22 22.65 2.61
CA ASN A 261 8.66 23.29 3.79
C ASN A 261 9.76 23.81 4.74
N THR A 262 9.66 25.08 5.14
CA THR A 262 10.64 25.74 6.00
C THR A 262 10.80 25.06 7.37
N LEU A 263 9.74 24.53 7.98
CA LEU A 263 9.83 23.83 9.26
C LEU A 263 10.57 22.49 9.11
N ALA A 264 10.36 21.79 7.99
CA ALA A 264 11.09 20.54 7.70
C ALA A 264 12.59 20.82 7.52
N GLN A 265 12.94 21.89 6.80
CA GLN A 265 14.32 22.35 6.64
C GLN A 265 14.95 22.76 7.97
N GLN A 266 14.25 23.54 8.79
CA GLN A 266 14.73 23.97 10.11
C GLN A 266 14.95 22.77 11.06
N PHE A 267 14.01 21.83 11.09
CA PHE A 267 14.14 20.60 11.87
C PHE A 267 15.36 19.80 11.42
N THR A 268 15.52 19.63 10.11
CA THR A 268 16.63 18.89 9.50
C THR A 268 17.97 19.55 9.82
N LEU A 269 18.10 20.86 9.66
CA LEU A 269 19.30 21.62 10.00
C LEU A 269 19.64 21.46 11.49
N ARG A 270 18.66 21.60 12.37
CA ARG A 270 18.86 21.41 13.83
C ARG A 270 19.33 19.99 14.15
N ALA A 271 18.74 18.97 13.53
CA ALA A 271 19.14 17.59 13.71
C ALA A 271 20.58 17.34 13.23
N LEU A 272 20.96 17.89 12.07
CA LEU A 272 22.33 17.80 11.56
C LEU A 272 23.34 18.45 12.50
N ILE A 273 23.05 19.64 13.04
CA ILE A 273 23.90 20.29 14.04
C ILE A 273 24.09 19.38 15.27
N LYS A 274 23.01 18.75 15.74
CA LYS A 274 23.09 17.81 16.87
C LYS A 274 23.91 16.56 16.55
N ILE A 275 23.76 15.98 15.36
CA ILE A 275 24.54 14.84 14.91
C ILE A 275 26.03 15.19 14.82
N ILE A 276 26.36 16.38 14.30
CA ILE A 276 27.76 16.84 14.16
C ILE A 276 28.39 17.12 15.52
N GLN A 277 27.65 17.67 16.48
CA GLN A 277 28.16 17.90 17.85
C GLN A 277 28.63 16.59 18.51
N GLU A 278 27.98 15.47 18.22
CA GLU A 278 28.38 14.15 18.73
C GLU A 278 29.73 13.67 18.17
N VAL A 279 30.28 14.26 17.09
CA VAL A 279 31.62 13.96 16.57
C VAL A 279 32.68 14.14 17.65
N GLN A 280 32.52 15.16 18.50
CA GLN A 280 33.44 15.48 19.60
C GLN A 280 33.54 14.35 20.64
N HIS A 281 32.61 13.39 20.63
CA HIS A 281 32.57 12.25 21.53
C HIS A 281 32.99 10.93 20.86
N THR A 282 33.58 11.00 19.66
CA THR A 282 34.04 9.82 18.91
C THR A 282 35.55 9.83 18.70
N THR A 283 36.13 8.71 18.26
CA THR A 283 37.54 8.62 17.84
C THR A 283 37.88 9.46 16.61
N LEU A 284 36.86 10.04 15.95
CA LEU A 284 37.01 11.03 14.88
C LEU A 284 37.18 12.46 15.41
N ALA A 285 37.09 12.66 16.73
CA ALA A 285 37.54 13.88 17.39
C ALA A 285 39.07 13.95 17.30
N TYR A 286 39.59 14.32 16.13
CA TYR A 286 40.98 14.72 15.99
C TYR A 286 41.12 16.19 16.41
N LEU A 287 42.16 16.41 17.22
CA LEU A 287 42.71 17.64 17.79
C LEU A 287 42.38 18.95 17.06
#